data_AF-A0A7X3SG30-F1
#
_entry.id   AF-A0A7X3SG30-F1
#
_cell.length_a   1.000
_cell.length_b   1.000
_cell.length_c   1.000
_cell.angle_alpha   90.00
_cell.angle_beta   90.00
_cell.angle_gamma   90.00
#
_symmetry.space_group_name_H-M   'P 1'
#
loop_
_entity.id
_entity.type
_entity.pdbx_description
1 polymer ?
#
loop_
_entity_poly.entity_id
_entity_poly.type
_entity_poly.pdbx_seq_one_letter_code
_entity_poly.pdbx_strand_id
1 'polypeptide(L)'
;TPDHSLTLFDKGFYALGLLHAWQSAGTERHWMLPLRKGAQYRVVRSLGAGQELVELQLSPQAKKKWQGAADTLTARLISKELNGK
;
A
#
# COMPACT_ATOMS: atom_id res chain seq x y z
N THR A 1 -16.72 2.00 1.39
CA THR A 1 -16.38 1.62 2.78
C THR A 1 -16.69 2.78 3.69
N PRO A 2 -16.97 2.56 4.99
CA PRO A 2 -17.16 3.66 5.93
C PRO A 2 -15.85 4.45 6.12
N ASP A 3 -15.97 5.69 6.57
CA ASP A 3 -14.84 6.50 7.00
C ASP A 3 -14.23 5.95 8.31
N HIS A 4 -13.00 6.38 8.62
CA HIS A 4 -12.27 5.94 9.82
C HIS A 4 -12.18 4.41 9.93
N SER A 5 -11.85 3.74 8.82
CA SER A 5 -11.85 2.28 8.74
C SER A 5 -10.55 1.71 8.18
N LEU A 6 -10.21 0.51 8.62
CA LEU A 6 -9.15 -0.30 8.04
C LEU A 6 -9.77 -1.44 7.22
N THR A 7 -9.57 -1.44 5.91
CA THR A 7 -9.99 -2.52 5.03
C THR A 7 -8.85 -3.54 4.85
N LEU A 8 -9.10 -4.81 5.18
CA LEU A 8 -8.15 -5.89 4.87
C LEU A 8 -8.42 -6.42 3.47
N PHE A 9 -7.41 -6.34 2.61
CA PHE A 9 -7.46 -6.85 1.25
C PHE A 9 -6.63 -8.12 1.11
N ASP A 10 -7.12 -9.05 0.30
CA ASP A 10 -6.32 -10.20 -0.11
C ASP A 10 -5.16 -9.77 -1.03
N LYS A 11 -4.12 -10.61 -1.08
CA LYS A 11 -2.92 -10.40 -1.90
C LYS A 11 -3.22 -10.19 -3.39
N GLY A 12 -4.34 -10.73 -3.89
CA GLY A 12 -4.80 -10.55 -5.28
C GLY A 12 -5.17 -9.12 -5.64
N PHE A 13 -5.42 -8.25 -4.64
CA PHE A 13 -5.80 -6.86 -4.82
C PHE A 13 -4.60 -5.90 -4.82
N TYR A 14 -3.37 -6.38 -5.05
CA TYR A 14 -2.20 -5.52 -5.23
C TYR A 14 -2.29 -4.72 -6.55
N ALA A 15 -3.08 -3.64 -6.52
CA ALA A 15 -3.27 -2.69 -7.58
C ALA A 15 -3.16 -1.28 -6.99
N LEU A 16 -1.98 -0.68 -7.05
CA LEU A 16 -1.67 0.58 -6.36
C LEU A 16 -2.65 1.73 -6.69
N GLY A 17 -3.11 1.81 -7.94
CA GLY A 17 -4.13 2.80 -8.31
C GLY A 17 -5.49 2.57 -7.66
N LEU A 18 -5.90 1.30 -7.46
CA LEU A 18 -7.12 0.97 -6.70
C LEU A 18 -6.95 1.37 -5.24
N LEU A 19 -5.82 1.01 -4.62
CA LEU A 19 -5.56 1.28 -3.20
C LEU A 19 -5.48 2.79 -2.92
N HIS A 20 -4.84 3.55 -3.81
CA HIS A 20 -4.83 5.01 -3.77
C HIS A 20 -6.25 5.59 -3.90
N ALA A 21 -7.03 5.15 -4.90
CA ALA A 21 -8.40 5.61 -5.07
C ALA A 21 -9.27 5.26 -3.83
N TRP A 22 -9.04 4.10 -3.24
CA TRP A 22 -9.79 3.63 -2.07
C TRP A 22 -9.57 4.49 -0.84
N GLN A 23 -8.30 4.79 -0.50
CA GLN A 23 -7.98 5.64 0.65
C GLN A 23 -8.46 7.09 0.45
N SER A 24 -8.46 7.57 -0.80
CA SER A 24 -8.81 8.95 -1.13
C SER A 24 -10.32 9.18 -1.30
N ALA A 25 -11.14 8.11 -1.32
CA ALA A 25 -12.59 8.20 -1.54
C ALA A 25 -13.40 8.54 -0.27
N GLY A 26 -12.75 8.96 0.81
CA GLY A 26 -13.38 9.33 2.07
C GLY A 26 -12.36 9.77 3.11
N THR A 27 -12.80 9.87 4.36
CA THR A 27 -11.96 10.34 5.47
C THR A 27 -11.31 9.16 6.18
N GLU A 28 -9.98 9.22 6.37
CA GLU A 28 -9.20 8.23 7.13
C GLU A 28 -9.52 6.77 6.76
N ARG A 29 -9.61 6.51 5.46
CA ARG A 29 -9.77 5.16 4.94
C ARG A 29 -8.40 4.53 4.73
N HIS A 30 -8.11 3.54 5.55
CA HIS A 30 -6.89 2.78 5.49
C HIS A 30 -7.13 1.41 4.84
N TRP A 31 -6.04 0.83 4.36
CA TRP A 31 -6.04 -0.52 3.82
C TRP A 31 -4.79 -1.25 4.30
N MET A 32 -4.90 -2.57 4.42
CA MET A 32 -3.78 -3.45 4.69
C MET A 32 -3.92 -4.71 3.83
N LEU A 33 -2.80 -5.17 3.27
CA LEU A 33 -2.76 -6.39 2.47
C LEU A 33 -1.44 -7.14 2.69
N PRO A 34 -1.42 -8.47 2.50
CA PRO A 34 -0.17 -9.22 2.45
C PRO A 34 0.65 -8.79 1.23
N LEU A 35 1.86 -8.29 1.46
CA LEU A 35 2.73 -7.87 0.37
C LEU A 35 3.17 -9.09 -0.47
N ARG A 36 3.18 -8.94 -1.80
CA ARG A 36 3.64 -9.99 -2.69
C ARG A 36 5.17 -10.14 -2.67
N LYS A 37 5.66 -11.38 -2.80
CA LYS A 37 7.09 -11.66 -2.97
C LYS A 37 7.62 -10.88 -4.19
N GLY A 38 8.75 -10.21 -4.02
CA GLY A 38 9.37 -9.41 -5.08
C GLY A 38 8.69 -8.06 -5.36
N ALA A 39 7.75 -7.62 -4.51
CA ALA A 39 7.24 -6.25 -4.59
C ALA A 39 8.39 -5.25 -4.48
N GLN A 40 8.42 -4.30 -5.41
CA GLN A 40 9.42 -3.25 -5.46
C GLN A 40 8.90 -2.02 -4.69
N TYR A 41 9.72 -1.51 -3.79
CA TYR A 41 9.46 -0.30 -3.03
C TYR A 41 10.79 0.33 -2.64
N ARG A 42 10.76 1.63 -2.35
CA ARG A 42 11.89 2.35 -1.78
C ARG A 42 11.61 2.60 -0.31
N VAL A 43 12.54 2.23 0.57
CA VAL A 43 12.47 2.61 1.98
C VAL A 43 12.75 4.10 2.10
N VAL A 44 11.83 4.85 2.69
CA VAL A 44 11.96 6.29 2.95
C VAL A 44 12.63 6.52 4.30
N ARG A 45 12.17 5.82 5.34
CA ARG A 45 12.78 5.81 6.68
C ARG A 45 12.31 4.62 7.50
N SER A 46 13.11 4.21 8.48
CA SER A 46 12.66 3.28 9.52
C SER A 46 11.71 3.98 10.49
N LEU A 47 10.70 3.25 10.96
CA LEU A 47 9.77 3.67 12.02
C LEU A 47 9.97 2.86 13.32
N GLY A 48 10.90 1.90 13.32
CA GLY A 48 11.12 0.95 14.40
C GLY A 48 11.41 -0.46 13.87
N ALA A 49 11.64 -1.41 14.78
CA ALA A 49 11.90 -2.80 14.43
C ALA A 49 10.73 -3.39 13.62
N GLY A 50 11.04 -3.94 12.44
CA GLY A 50 10.07 -4.55 11.53
C GLY A 50 9.07 -3.57 10.90
N GLN A 51 9.30 -2.25 10.99
CA GLN A 51 8.38 -1.25 10.48
C GLN A 51 9.09 -0.13 9.74
N GLU A 52 8.65 0.13 8.51
CA GLU A 52 9.27 1.12 7.64
C GLU A 52 8.21 1.95 6.94
N LEU A 53 8.52 3.22 6.67
CA LEU A 53 7.78 4.03 5.73
C LEU A 53 8.38 3.76 4.35
N VAL A 54 7.57 3.28 3.42
CA VAL A 54 8.01 2.91 2.07
C VAL A 54 7.23 3.67 1.01
N GLU A 55 7.84 3.80 -0.15
CA GLU A 55 7.24 4.39 -1.33
C GLU A 55 7.12 3.34 -2.44
N LEU A 56 5.91 3.23 -3.00
CA LEU A 56 5.54 2.29 -4.04
C LEU A 56 5.31 3.05 -5.34
N GLN A 57 6.02 2.68 -6.41
CA GLN A 57 5.85 3.33 -7.71
C GLN A 57 4.64 2.75 -8.45
N LEU A 58 3.73 3.59 -8.90
CA LEU A 58 2.65 3.17 -9.80
C LEU A 58 3.25 2.81 -11.17
N SER A 59 2.81 1.69 -11.74
CA SER A 59 3.19 1.31 -13.10
C SER A 59 2.59 2.28 -14.14
N PRO A 60 3.22 2.47 -15.32
CA PRO A 60 2.66 3.30 -16.38
C PRO A 60 1.23 2.90 -16.78
N GLN A 61 0.95 1.60 -16.80
CA GLN A 61 -0.39 1.08 -17.09
C GLN A 61 -1.41 1.48 -16.02
N ALA A 62 -1.03 1.44 -14.74
CA ALA A 62 -1.89 1.90 -13.64
C ALA A 62 -2.14 3.41 -13.75
N LYS A 63 -1.11 4.22 -14.01
CA LYS A 63 -1.26 5.67 -14.21
C LYS A 63 -2.24 6.01 -15.35
N LYS A 64 -2.17 5.26 -16.47
CA LYS A 64 -3.10 5.45 -17.59
C LYS A 64 -4.54 5.09 -17.21
N LYS A 65 -4.74 4.03 -16.43
CA LYS A 65 -6.07 3.60 -15.95
C LYS A 65 -6.66 4.56 -14.93
N TRP A 66 -5.81 5.15 -14.09
CA TRP A 66 -6.19 6.03 -12.99
C TRP A 66 -5.67 7.45 -13.27
N GLN A 67 -6.36 8.16 -14.17
CA GLN A 67 -5.99 9.51 -14.56
C GLN A 67 -5.97 10.44 -13.35
N GLY A 68 -4.84 11.12 -13.11
CA GLY A 68 -4.64 11.99 -11.96
C GLY A 68 -4.12 11.28 -10.69
N ALA A 69 -3.86 9.97 -10.74
CA ALA A 69 -3.18 9.29 -9.63
C ALA A 69 -1.74 9.79 -9.48
N ALA A 70 -1.28 9.93 -8.23
CA ALA A 70 0.09 10.28 -7.93
C ALA A 70 1.08 9.26 -8.52
N ASP A 71 2.31 9.69 -8.78
CA ASP A 71 3.36 8.81 -9.30
C ASP A 71 3.71 7.68 -8.32
N THR A 72 3.65 8.00 -7.04
CA THR A 72 4.01 7.13 -5.95
C THR A 72 2.90 7.07 -4.91
N LEU A 73 2.89 5.95 -4.18
CA LEU A 73 2.03 5.73 -3.03
C LEU A 73 2.91 5.46 -1.82
N THR A 74 2.80 6.28 -0.79
CA THR A 74 3.47 6.03 0.48
C THR A 74 2.63 5.08 1.33
N ALA A 75 3.27 4.07 1.91
CA ALA A 75 2.63 3.09 2.78
C ALA A 75 3.56 2.69 3.93
N ARG A 76 2.99 2.08 4.98
CA ARG A 76 3.77 1.44 6.04
C ARG A 76 4.00 -0.02 5.69
N LEU A 77 5.26 -0.43 5.65
CA LEU A 77 5.64 -1.83 5.61
C LEU A 77 5.69 -2.37 7.04
N ILE A 78 5.05 -3.51 7.26
CA ILE A 78 5.09 -4.24 8.53
C ILE A 78 5.62 -5.64 8.24
N SER A 79 6.81 -5.93 8.75
CA SER A 79 7.44 -7.24 8.70
C SER A 79 7.12 -7.99 9.98
N LYS A 80 6.62 -9.21 9.84
CA LYS A 80 6.34 -10.09 10.96
C LYS A 80 6.97 -11.44 10.67
N GLU A 81 7.75 -11.95 11.63
CA GLU A 81 8.16 -13.34 11.61
C GLU A 81 7.00 -14.21 12.07
N LEU A 82 6.67 -15.22 11.27
CA LEU A 82 5.65 -16.21 11.60
C LEU A 82 6.37 -17.55 11.78
N ASN A 83 6.38 -18.04 13.02
CA ASN A 83 7.04 -19.30 13.40
C ASN A 83 8.55 -19.31 13.15
N GLY A 84 9.24 -18.19 13.43
CA GLY A 84 10.70 -18.07 13.26
C GLY A 84 11.15 -17.99 11.80
N LYS A 85 10.26 -17.57 10.89
CA LYS A 85 10.52 -17.32 9.46
C LYS A 85 9.88 -16.03 8.99
#